data_AF-A0A455C3H0-F1
#
_entry.id   AF-A0A455C3H0-F1
#
_cell.length_a   1.000
_cell.length_b   1.000
_cell.length_c   1.000
_cell.angle_alpha   90.00
_cell.angle_beta   90.00
_cell.angle_gamma   90.00
#
_symmetry.space_group_name_H-M   'P 1'
#
loop_
_entity.id
_entity.type
_entity.pdbx_description
1 polymer ?
#
loop_
_entity_poly.entity_id
_entity_poly.type
_entity_poly.pdbx_seq_one_letter_code
_entity_poly.pdbx_strand_id
1 'polypeptide(L)'
;MQRWGLWAAAVLTLLSAQAFPQTDINISPAMPELPQASLCPLFWMEFKGHCYRFFPLNKTWAEADFYCSEFSIGRKSAKLASIHSWEENVFVYDLVNSCVPGIPADIWTGLHDHRQEGQFEWTDGSSYDYSYWDGSQPDDGIHADPEEEDCVQICSEVME
;
A
#
# COMPACT_ATOMS: atom_id res chain seq x y z
N MET A 1 -37.09 79.22 -47.22
CA MET A 1 -37.57 79.34 -45.82
C MET A 1 -38.05 77.96 -45.37
N GLN A 2 -37.98 77.62 -44.08
CA GLN A 2 -38.29 76.30 -43.46
C GLN A 2 -37.41 75.11 -43.97
N ARG A 3 -36.75 74.22 -43.19
CA ARG A 3 -36.87 73.63 -41.82
C ARG A 3 -37.88 72.47 -41.73
N TRP A 4 -37.59 71.28 -41.18
CA TRP A 4 -36.43 70.78 -40.41
C TRP A 4 -35.42 70.00 -41.31
N GLY A 5 -34.80 68.82 -41.05
CA GLY A 5 -34.79 67.77 -39.99
C GLY A 5 -34.70 66.35 -40.61
N LEU A 6 -34.09 65.30 -40.04
CA LEU A 6 -33.27 65.06 -38.84
C LEU A 6 -32.16 64.03 -39.17
N TRP A 7 -30.98 64.12 -38.55
CA TRP A 7 -29.98 63.03 -38.53
C TRP A 7 -29.67 62.67 -37.08
N ALA A 8 -29.75 61.38 -36.72
CA ALA A 8 -29.43 60.90 -35.38
C ALA A 8 -27.93 60.56 -35.28
N ALA A 9 -27.15 61.45 -34.67
CA ALA A 9 -25.75 61.18 -34.34
C ALA A 9 -25.67 60.52 -32.95
N ALA A 10 -25.02 59.35 -32.86
CA ALA A 10 -24.85 58.63 -31.61
C ALA A 10 -23.79 59.30 -30.71
N VAL A 11 -24.12 59.50 -29.43
CA VAL A 11 -23.18 60.05 -28.43
C VAL A 11 -22.48 58.90 -27.71
N LEU A 12 -21.28 58.54 -28.19
CA LEU A 12 -20.39 57.62 -27.46
C LEU A 12 -19.66 58.38 -26.34
N THR A 13 -20.03 58.12 -25.08
CA THR A 13 -19.38 58.74 -23.92
C THR A 13 -17.99 58.14 -23.70
N LEU A 14 -16.94 58.92 -23.94
CA LEU A 14 -15.56 58.54 -23.61
C LEU A 14 -15.36 58.54 -22.10
N LEU A 15 -15.55 57.39 -21.47
CA LEU A 15 -15.07 57.11 -20.11
C LEU A 15 -13.55 56.96 -20.16
N SER A 16 -12.83 57.87 -19.50
CA SER A 16 -11.38 57.84 -19.39
C SER A 16 -10.94 56.70 -18.47
N ALA A 17 -10.34 55.66 -19.04
CA ALA A 17 -9.72 54.58 -18.28
C ALA A 17 -8.50 55.12 -17.52
N GLN A 18 -8.67 55.37 -16.22
CA GLN A 18 -7.55 55.67 -15.32
C GLN A 18 -6.83 54.36 -14.99
N ALA A 19 -5.54 54.30 -15.31
CA ALA A 19 -4.71 53.15 -14.96
C ALA A 19 -4.44 53.12 -13.45
N PHE A 20 -4.81 52.04 -12.78
CA PHE A 20 -4.44 51.79 -11.40
C PHE A 20 -2.93 51.47 -11.30
N PRO A 21 -2.20 51.96 -10.29
CA PRO A 21 -0.80 51.63 -10.11
C PRO A 21 -0.66 50.14 -9.79
N GLN A 22 0.04 49.40 -10.64
CA GLN A 22 0.35 47.99 -10.42
C GLN A 22 1.42 47.89 -9.32
N THR A 23 1.12 47.14 -8.27
CA THR A 23 2.08 46.80 -7.23
C THR A 23 2.63 45.41 -7.53
N ASP A 24 3.87 45.33 -7.99
CA ASP A 24 4.56 44.07 -8.26
C ASP A 24 4.94 43.35 -6.96
N ILE A 25 3.95 42.72 -6.32
CA ILE A 25 4.17 41.85 -5.17
C ILE A 25 4.72 40.51 -5.70
N ASN A 26 6.05 40.39 -5.72
CA ASN A 26 6.76 39.16 -6.06
C ASN A 26 6.57 38.10 -4.96
N ILE A 27 5.41 37.44 -4.93
CA ILE A 27 5.13 36.29 -4.07
C ILE A 27 5.87 35.07 -4.65
N SER A 28 7.14 34.91 -4.27
CA SER A 28 7.84 33.66 -4.50
C SER A 28 7.12 32.54 -3.73
N PRO A 29 6.66 31.46 -4.40
CA PRO A 29 5.94 30.39 -3.74
C PRO A 29 6.93 29.51 -2.98
N ALA A 30 7.25 29.91 -1.75
CA ALA A 30 7.82 29.04 -0.74
C ALA A 30 6.78 27.96 -0.41
N MET A 31 6.78 26.88 -1.20
CA MET A 31 5.98 25.70 -0.96
C MET A 31 6.29 25.18 0.45
N PRO A 32 5.32 25.06 1.35
CA PRO A 32 5.55 24.45 2.65
C PRO A 32 6.06 23.03 2.41
N GLU A 33 7.28 22.74 2.87
CA GLU A 33 7.84 21.40 2.81
C GLU A 33 6.94 20.49 3.64
N LEU A 34 6.18 19.63 2.95
CA LEU A 34 5.14 18.84 3.58
C LEU A 34 5.76 17.97 4.69
N PRO A 35 5.19 17.93 5.90
CA PRO A 35 5.65 17.00 6.93
C PRO A 35 5.58 15.60 6.34
N GLN A 36 6.72 14.89 6.36
CA GLN A 36 6.97 13.77 5.44
C GLN A 36 5.78 12.81 5.40
N ALA A 37 5.18 12.68 4.20
CA ALA A 37 4.02 11.84 4.00
C ALA A 37 4.36 10.42 4.48
N SER A 38 3.58 9.89 5.41
CA SER A 38 3.83 8.56 5.98
C SER A 38 3.88 7.55 4.83
N LEU A 39 5.03 6.86 4.70
CA LEU A 39 5.27 5.92 3.60
C LEU A 39 4.16 4.86 3.52
N CYS A 40 3.64 4.49 4.69
CA CYS A 40 2.52 3.57 4.87
C CYS A 40 1.24 4.27 5.38
N PRO A 41 0.06 3.65 5.18
CA PRO A 41 -1.21 4.14 5.73
C PRO A 41 -1.27 4.03 7.26
N LEU A 42 -2.30 4.60 7.88
CA LEU A 42 -2.53 4.47 9.33
C LEU A 42 -2.70 3.00 9.74
N PHE A 43 -2.03 2.63 10.84
CA PHE A 43 -1.97 1.25 11.37
C PHE A 43 -1.28 0.23 10.44
N TRP A 44 -0.35 0.70 9.60
CA TRP A 44 0.61 -0.14 8.87
C TRP A 44 2.03 0.23 9.31
N MET A 45 2.90 -0.77 9.45
CA MET A 45 4.30 -0.60 9.82
C MET A 45 5.17 -0.60 8.56
N GLU A 46 6.20 0.25 8.54
CA GLU A 46 7.13 0.38 7.41
C GLU A 46 8.38 -0.46 7.64
N PHE A 47 8.85 -1.11 6.57
CA PHE A 47 10.14 -1.79 6.55
C PHE A 47 10.70 -1.82 5.12
N LYS A 48 11.95 -1.36 4.94
CA LYS A 48 12.67 -1.30 3.65
C LYS A 48 11.89 -0.65 2.47
N GLY A 49 10.94 0.23 2.76
CA GLY A 49 10.05 0.91 1.78
C GLY A 49 8.70 0.22 1.54
N HIS A 50 8.49 -0.95 2.13
CA HIS A 50 7.27 -1.76 2.06
C HIS A 50 6.41 -1.56 3.32
N CYS A 51 5.15 -1.99 3.27
CA CYS A 51 4.15 -1.72 4.30
C CYS A 51 3.45 -3.00 4.74
N TYR A 52 3.52 -3.30 6.03
CA TYR A 52 3.06 -4.57 6.60
C TYR A 52 2.03 -4.32 7.70
N ARG A 53 1.10 -5.27 7.86
CA ARG A 53 0.06 -5.21 8.89
C ARG A 53 -0.43 -6.62 9.21
N PHE A 54 -0.38 -6.96 10.49
CA PHE A 54 -0.98 -8.19 10.99
C PHE A 54 -2.48 -8.01 11.28
N PHE A 55 -3.25 -9.10 11.12
CA PHE A 55 -4.66 -9.17 11.44
C PHE A 55 -4.93 -10.46 12.24
N PRO A 56 -5.26 -10.39 13.54
CA PRO A 56 -5.57 -11.57 14.36
C PRO A 56 -7.00 -12.09 14.05
N LEU A 57 -7.18 -12.63 12.85
CA LEU A 57 -8.44 -13.17 12.34
C LEU A 57 -8.21 -14.61 11.87
N ASN A 58 -8.98 -15.56 12.42
CA ASN A 58 -8.95 -16.93 11.92
C ASN A 58 -9.63 -17.00 10.54
N LYS A 59 -8.89 -17.48 9.54
CA LYS A 59 -9.22 -17.52 8.11
C LYS A 59 -8.41 -18.65 7.44
N THR A 60 -8.97 -19.26 6.40
CA THR A 60 -8.15 -20.07 5.46
C THR A 60 -7.17 -19.17 4.69
N TRP A 61 -6.12 -19.74 4.11
CA TRP A 61 -5.11 -18.97 3.37
C TRP A 61 -5.72 -18.12 2.25
N ALA A 62 -6.59 -18.71 1.42
CA ALA A 62 -7.27 -18.02 0.32
C ALA A 62 -8.21 -16.90 0.82
N GLU A 63 -8.86 -17.10 1.96
CA GLU A 63 -9.65 -16.06 2.64
C GLU A 63 -8.81 -14.91 3.20
N ALA A 64 -7.55 -15.18 3.56
CA ALA A 64 -6.62 -14.21 4.11
C ALA A 64 -5.97 -13.36 2.99
N ASP A 65 -5.55 -13.97 1.88
CA ASP A 65 -5.03 -13.22 0.73
C ASP A 65 -6.10 -12.35 0.07
N PHE A 66 -7.33 -12.87 -0.08
CA PHE A 66 -8.46 -12.06 -0.54
C PHE A 66 -8.70 -10.87 0.41
N TYR A 67 -8.69 -11.09 1.72
CA TYR A 67 -8.89 -10.03 2.71
C TYR A 67 -7.77 -8.97 2.68
N CYS A 68 -6.51 -9.38 2.54
CA CYS A 68 -5.41 -8.42 2.34
C CYS A 68 -5.62 -7.58 1.07
N SER A 69 -6.15 -8.16 -0.01
CA SER A 69 -6.39 -7.44 -1.27
C SER A 69 -7.37 -6.27 -1.14
N GLU A 70 -8.32 -6.32 -0.19
CA GLU A 70 -9.27 -5.23 0.10
C GLU A 70 -8.57 -3.93 0.55
N PHE A 71 -7.33 -4.01 1.04
CA PHE A 71 -6.54 -2.85 1.49
C PHE A 71 -5.68 -2.22 0.37
N SER A 72 -5.85 -2.62 -0.89
CA SER A 72 -5.11 -2.05 -2.02
C SER A 72 -5.49 -0.57 -2.28
N ILE A 73 -4.51 0.34 -2.29
CA ILE A 73 -4.73 1.79 -2.44
C ILE A 73 -4.18 2.29 -3.77
N GLY A 74 -5.07 2.40 -4.76
CA GLY A 74 -4.83 3.05 -6.06
C GLY A 74 -3.87 2.29 -6.97
N ARG A 75 -2.55 2.41 -6.71
CA ARG A 75 -1.49 1.63 -7.37
C ARG A 75 -0.65 0.80 -6.41
N LYS A 76 -0.83 0.95 -5.09
CA LYS A 76 -0.26 0.05 -4.09
C LYS A 76 -1.17 -1.16 -3.97
N SER A 77 -0.68 -2.34 -4.37
CA SER A 77 -1.34 -3.61 -4.05
C SER A 77 -1.15 -3.94 -2.56
N ALA A 78 -2.07 -4.69 -1.99
CA ALA A 78 -1.92 -5.35 -0.69
C ALA A 78 -2.23 -6.84 -0.85
N LYS A 79 -1.44 -7.69 -0.20
CA LYS A 79 -1.42 -9.15 -0.33
C LYS A 79 -0.97 -9.79 0.98
N LEU A 80 -0.97 -11.12 1.09
CA LEU A 80 -0.19 -11.78 2.15
C LEU A 80 1.30 -11.44 1.98
N ALA A 81 2.04 -11.46 3.10
CA ALA A 81 3.40 -10.94 3.13
C ALA A 81 4.37 -11.86 2.36
N SER A 82 5.13 -11.25 1.45
CA SER A 82 6.37 -11.79 0.90
C SER A 82 7.55 -11.56 1.86
N ILE A 83 8.57 -12.43 1.82
CA ILE A 83 9.75 -12.38 2.68
C ILE A 83 11.00 -12.59 1.81
N HIS A 84 11.85 -11.57 1.70
CA HIS A 84 13.05 -11.54 0.84
C HIS A 84 14.36 -11.46 1.62
N SER A 85 14.32 -11.44 2.95
CA SER A 85 15.52 -11.33 3.78
C SER A 85 15.32 -11.80 5.22
N TRP A 86 16.41 -12.17 5.88
CA TRP A 86 16.42 -12.54 7.30
C TRP A 86 15.87 -11.43 8.20
N GLU A 87 16.30 -10.18 7.98
CA GLU A 87 15.79 -9.05 8.78
C GLU A 87 14.29 -8.78 8.58
N GLU A 88 13.73 -9.21 7.44
CA GLU A 88 12.30 -9.10 7.13
C GLU A 88 11.49 -10.19 7.84
N ASN A 89 12.01 -11.42 7.85
CA ASN A 89 11.45 -12.52 8.64
C ASN A 89 11.37 -12.14 10.13
N VAL A 90 12.47 -11.60 10.68
CA VAL A 90 12.54 -11.10 12.06
C VAL A 90 11.56 -9.93 12.28
N PHE A 91 11.48 -8.97 11.35
CA PHE A 91 10.55 -7.84 11.45
C PHE A 91 9.07 -8.29 11.43
N VAL A 92 8.70 -9.26 10.58
CA VAL A 92 7.33 -9.79 10.53
C VAL A 92 7.01 -10.60 11.79
N TYR A 93 7.96 -11.38 12.31
CA TYR A 93 7.82 -12.08 13.59
C TYR A 93 7.59 -11.08 14.75
N ASP A 94 8.43 -10.05 14.88
CA ASP A 94 8.29 -9.00 15.89
C ASP A 94 6.97 -8.23 15.75
N LEU A 95 6.51 -7.96 14.51
CA LEU A 95 5.22 -7.34 14.25
C LEU A 95 4.07 -8.17 14.82
N VAL A 96 4.05 -9.49 14.60
CA VAL A 96 2.98 -10.36 15.14
C VAL A 96 3.08 -10.50 16.65
N ASN A 97 4.27 -10.76 17.19
CA ASN A 97 4.51 -10.89 18.64
C ASN A 97 4.16 -9.60 19.40
N SER A 98 4.35 -8.42 18.79
CA SER A 98 3.91 -7.14 19.37
C SER A 98 2.38 -6.99 19.43
N CYS A 99 1.63 -7.69 18.57
CA CYS A 99 0.18 -7.67 18.50
C CYS A 99 -0.48 -8.75 19.37
N VAL A 100 0.12 -9.95 19.43
CA VAL A 100 -0.39 -11.10 20.19
C VAL A 100 0.78 -11.77 20.94
N PRO A 101 1.22 -11.21 22.08
CA PRO A 101 2.43 -11.69 22.77
C PRO A 101 2.26 -13.09 23.35
N GLY A 102 3.22 -13.98 23.06
CA GLY A 102 3.33 -15.29 23.72
C GLY A 102 2.25 -16.32 23.36
N ILE A 103 1.53 -16.13 22.26
CA ILE A 103 0.76 -17.21 21.60
C ILE A 103 1.57 -17.64 20.37
N PRO A 104 1.92 -18.92 20.22
CA PRO A 104 2.40 -19.41 18.93
C PRO A 104 1.26 -19.27 17.93
N ALA A 105 1.43 -18.36 16.99
CA ALA A 105 0.44 -18.03 15.98
C ALA A 105 0.93 -18.57 14.64
N ASP A 106 0.11 -19.41 14.02
CA ASP A 106 0.29 -19.90 12.67
C ASP A 106 -0.05 -18.76 11.70
N ILE A 107 0.99 -18.11 11.16
CA ILE A 107 0.85 -16.85 10.40
C ILE A 107 0.98 -17.15 8.90
N TRP A 108 -0.14 -17.11 8.17
CA TRP A 108 -0.14 -17.22 6.70
C TRP A 108 0.79 -16.20 6.03
N THR A 109 1.69 -16.70 5.18
CA THR A 109 2.51 -15.89 4.27
C THR A 109 1.95 -15.93 2.86
N GLY A 110 2.50 -15.11 1.96
CA GLY A 110 2.13 -15.17 0.55
C GLY A 110 2.75 -16.33 -0.24
N LEU A 111 3.58 -17.20 0.37
CA LEU A 111 4.28 -18.26 -0.35
C LEU A 111 3.37 -19.47 -0.53
N HIS A 112 3.27 -19.95 -1.76
CA HIS A 112 2.45 -21.10 -2.13
C HIS A 112 3.01 -21.81 -3.36
N ASP A 113 2.67 -23.08 -3.58
CA ASP A 113 3.02 -23.81 -4.81
C ASP A 113 1.84 -24.54 -5.47
N HIS A 114 0.60 -24.23 -5.07
CA HIS A 114 -0.69 -24.74 -5.60
C HIS A 114 -0.89 -24.74 -7.15
N ARG A 115 0.07 -24.20 -7.91
CA ARG A 115 0.10 -24.20 -9.37
C ARG A 115 0.90 -25.37 -9.94
N GLN A 116 1.93 -25.79 -9.23
CA GLN A 116 2.82 -26.90 -9.53
C GLN A 116 3.67 -27.21 -8.29
N GLU A 117 3.39 -28.36 -7.68
CA GLU A 117 4.22 -29.07 -6.68
C GLU A 117 5.73 -28.76 -6.80
N GLY A 118 6.31 -28.27 -5.70
CA GLY A 118 7.72 -27.91 -5.57
C GLY A 118 8.15 -26.66 -6.34
N GLN A 119 7.23 -25.83 -6.84
CA GLN A 119 7.50 -24.56 -7.53
C GLN A 119 6.81 -23.38 -6.81
N PHE A 120 7.39 -22.99 -5.67
CA PHE A 120 6.89 -21.88 -4.86
C PHE A 120 6.89 -20.52 -5.58
N GLU A 121 5.76 -19.81 -5.48
CA GLU A 121 5.51 -18.45 -5.94
C GLU A 121 4.94 -17.60 -4.78
N TRP A 122 5.10 -16.27 -4.84
CA TRP A 122 4.49 -15.33 -3.89
C TRP A 122 3.19 -14.73 -4.46
N THR A 123 2.12 -14.56 -3.67
CA THR A 123 0.83 -14.00 -4.14
C THR A 123 0.87 -12.54 -4.60
N ASP A 124 1.96 -11.81 -4.32
CA ASP A 124 2.24 -10.46 -4.81
C ASP A 124 2.96 -10.43 -6.16
N GLY A 125 3.43 -11.58 -6.65
CA GLY A 125 4.20 -11.71 -7.89
C GLY A 125 5.68 -11.34 -7.78
N SER A 126 6.22 -11.26 -6.56
CA SER A 126 7.65 -11.07 -6.30
C SER A 126 8.48 -12.35 -6.59
N SER A 127 9.81 -12.21 -6.59
CA SER A 127 10.73 -13.34 -6.79
C SER A 127 10.85 -14.20 -5.53
N TYR A 128 10.73 -15.53 -5.69
CA TYR A 128 11.17 -16.47 -4.66
C TYR A 128 12.71 -16.54 -4.67
N ASP A 129 13.34 -15.64 -3.91
CA ASP A 129 14.79 -15.44 -3.83
C ASP A 129 15.37 -15.62 -2.41
N TYR A 130 14.51 -15.78 -1.42
CA TYR A 130 14.83 -16.11 -0.03
C TYR A 130 13.98 -17.29 0.44
N SER A 131 14.59 -18.19 1.21
CA SER A 131 13.87 -19.22 1.94
C SER A 131 14.58 -19.54 3.25
N TYR A 132 13.78 -19.76 4.29
CA TYR A 132 14.22 -20.20 5.61
C TYR A 132 13.18 -21.20 6.10
N TRP A 133 13.44 -22.47 5.82
CA TRP A 133 12.60 -23.59 6.24
C TRP A 133 13.06 -24.10 7.60
N ASP A 134 12.11 -24.51 8.43
CA ASP A 134 12.40 -25.15 9.72
C ASP A 134 12.90 -26.60 9.53
N GLY A 135 13.40 -27.23 10.60
CA GLY A 135 14.23 -28.45 10.63
C GLY A 135 13.65 -29.75 10.06
N SER A 136 12.51 -29.75 9.38
CA SER A 136 12.02 -30.83 8.51
C SER A 136 11.25 -30.37 7.27
N GLN A 137 11.10 -29.06 7.05
CA GLN A 137 10.13 -28.50 6.11
C GLN A 137 10.74 -28.17 4.72
N PRO A 138 9.94 -28.12 3.64
CA PRO A 138 8.55 -28.61 3.57
C PRO A 138 8.49 -30.14 3.68
N ASP A 139 7.45 -30.69 4.31
CA ASP A 139 7.12 -32.12 4.27
C ASP A 139 5.67 -32.39 3.83
N ASP A 140 5.47 -33.54 3.16
CA ASP A 140 4.18 -34.07 2.64
C ASP A 140 3.22 -34.46 3.81
N GLY A 141 2.85 -33.49 4.65
CA GLY A 141 2.52 -33.65 6.07
C GLY A 141 1.21 -34.34 6.46
N ILE A 142 0.34 -34.72 5.51
CA ILE A 142 -0.99 -35.31 5.73
C ILE A 142 -1.85 -34.50 6.72
N HIS A 143 -2.08 -33.23 6.36
CA HIS A 143 -3.17 -32.43 6.89
C HIS A 143 -4.53 -32.95 6.37
N ALA A 144 -5.62 -32.46 6.97
CA ALA A 144 -6.96 -33.00 6.72
C ALA A 144 -7.56 -32.56 5.37
N ASP A 145 -6.98 -31.55 4.73
CA ASP A 145 -7.35 -31.05 3.42
C ASP A 145 -6.07 -30.79 2.60
N PRO A 146 -5.86 -31.47 1.46
CA PRO A 146 -4.65 -31.29 0.65
C PRO A 146 -4.58 -29.91 -0.03
N GLU A 147 -5.67 -29.13 -0.08
CA GLU A 147 -5.63 -27.75 -0.59
C GLU A 147 -5.04 -26.75 0.42
N GLU A 148 -4.73 -27.16 1.67
CA GLU A 148 -4.05 -26.32 2.68
C GLU A 148 -2.55 -26.61 2.87
N GLU A 149 -2.01 -27.72 2.32
CA GLU A 149 -0.55 -28.00 2.38
C GLU A 149 0.26 -27.12 1.42
N ASP A 150 -0.32 -26.72 0.28
CA ASP A 150 0.28 -25.82 -0.73
C ASP A 150 0.59 -24.38 -0.20
N CYS A 151 0.43 -24.09 1.10
CA CYS A 151 0.33 -22.75 1.68
C CYS A 151 1.25 -22.56 2.92
N VAL A 152 2.24 -21.68 2.83
CA VAL A 152 3.31 -21.60 3.86
C VAL A 152 2.98 -20.60 4.97
N GLN A 153 3.30 -21.00 6.20
CA GLN A 153 3.17 -20.20 7.42
C GLN A 153 4.55 -19.83 8.01
N ILE A 154 4.65 -18.72 8.73
CA ILE A 154 5.77 -18.50 9.66
C ILE A 154 5.49 -19.30 10.93
N CYS A 155 6.18 -20.43 11.08
CA CYS A 155 6.23 -21.16 12.34
C CYS A 155 6.85 -20.28 13.42
N SER A 156 6.28 -20.34 14.63
CA SER A 156 6.72 -19.56 15.79
C SER A 156 7.52 -20.40 16.81
N GLU A 157 7.99 -21.58 16.39
CA GLU A 157 8.94 -22.37 17.18
C GLU A 157 10.31 -21.67 17.27
N VAL A 158 11.01 -21.89 18.37
CA VAL A 158 11.92 -20.88 18.93
C VAL A 158 13.26 -20.83 18.18
N MET A 159 13.63 -19.64 17.70
CA MET A 159 14.99 -19.33 17.25
C MET A 159 15.98 -19.20 18.44
N GLU A 160 16.25 -20.31 19.15
CA GLU A 160 17.29 -20.43 20.19
C GLU A 160 18.66 -20.87 19.65
#